data_AF-A0A662KMV2-F1
#
_entry.id   AF-A0A662KMV2-F1
#
_cell.length_a   1.000
_cell.length_b   1.000
_cell.length_c   1.000
_cell.angle_alpha   90.00
_cell.angle_beta   90.00
_cell.angle_gamma   90.00
#
_symmetry.space_group_name_H-M   'P 1'
#
loop_
_entity.id
_entity.type
_entity.pdbx_description
1 polymer ?
#
loop_
_entity_poly.entity_id
_entity_poly.type
_entity_poly.pdbx_seq_one_letter_code
_entity_poly.pdbx_strand_id
1 'polypeptide(L)'
;LDSELTDELFAEGLSREIVRRIQSMRKELDLDIEDRIETEISLNEDKIDLLKKWLDYISGETRSISIDFKDTPGGDLVKSWKIGDMEMKIGIRRAKGT
;
A
#
# COMPACT_ATOMS: atom_id res chain seq x y z
N LEU A 1 -6.57 3.50 -27.12
CA LEU A 1 -6.35 2.12 -26.65
C LEU A 1 -4.99 1.95 -25.98
N ASP A 2 -3.91 2.60 -26.45
CA ASP A 2 -2.58 2.46 -25.81
C ASP A 2 -2.48 3.07 -24.40
N SER A 3 -3.20 4.15 -24.12
CA SER A 3 -3.15 4.81 -22.81
C SER A 3 -3.73 3.95 -21.69
N GLU A 4 -4.87 3.29 -21.91
CA GLU A 4 -5.50 2.43 -20.90
C GLU A 4 -4.63 1.22 -20.54
N LEU A 5 -3.98 0.61 -21.53
CA LEU A 5 -3.02 -0.47 -21.29
C LEU A 5 -1.79 0.01 -20.52
N THR A 6 -1.33 1.23 -20.81
CA THR A 6 -0.19 1.85 -20.10
C THR A 6 -0.54 2.12 -18.63
N ASP A 7 -1.75 2.61 -18.36
CA ASP A 7 -2.24 2.89 -17.02
C ASP A 7 -2.39 1.61 -16.19
N GLU A 8 -2.87 0.52 -16.80
CA GLU A 8 -3.00 -0.78 -16.15
C GLU A 8 -1.63 -1.39 -15.81
N LEU A 9 -0.67 -1.34 -16.73
CA LEU A 9 0.70 -1.78 -16.49
C LEU A 9 1.38 -0.96 -15.39
N PHE A 10 1.15 0.35 -15.37
CA PHE A 10 1.65 1.22 -14.30
C PHE A 10 1.02 0.86 -12.95
N ALA A 11 -0.29 0.66 -12.91
CA ALA A 11 -1.02 0.28 -11.70
C ALA A 11 -0.56 -1.07 -11.15
N GLU A 12 -0.30 -2.05 -12.03
CA GLU A 12 0.31 -3.33 -11.66
C GLU A 12 1.69 -3.14 -11.05
N GLY A 13 2.56 -2.35 -11.70
CA GLY A 13 3.90 -2.06 -11.20
C GLY A 13 3.86 -1.39 -9.83
N LEU A 14 2.97 -0.40 -9.66
CA LEU A 14 2.80 0.33 -8.41
C LEU A 14 2.25 -0.58 -7.30
N SER A 15 1.29 -1.46 -7.60
CA SER A 15 0.74 -2.40 -6.61
C SER A 15 1.81 -3.36 -6.08
N ARG A 16 2.66 -3.90 -6.97
CA ARG A 16 3.79 -4.77 -6.59
C ARG A 16 4.81 -4.04 -5.72
N GLU A 17 5.10 -2.77 -6.03
CA GLU A 17 5.98 -1.95 -5.20
C GLU A 17 5.39 -1.69 -3.81
N ILE A 18 4.09 -1.34 -3.73
CA ILE A 18 3.38 -1.15 -2.45
C ILE A 18 3.45 -2.41 -1.60
N VAL A 19 3.15 -3.58 -2.17
CA VAL A 19 3.27 -4.88 -1.48
C VAL A 19 4.68 -5.07 -0.94
N ARG A 20 5.71 -4.83 -1.74
CA ARG A 20 7.11 -4.95 -1.31
C ARG A 20 7.43 -4.03 -0.13
N ARG A 21 6.94 -2.79 -0.12
CA ARG A 21 7.18 -1.83 0.97
C ARG A 21 6.46 -2.24 2.24
N ILE A 22 5.19 -2.61 2.14
CA ILE A 22 4.42 -3.07 3.30
C ILE A 22 5.07 -4.33 3.88
N GLN A 23 5.48 -5.30 3.06
CA GLN A 23 6.18 -6.49 3.54
C GLN A 23 7.50 -6.18 4.25
N SER A 24 8.27 -5.20 3.76
CA SER A 24 9.45 -4.71 4.48
C SER A 24 9.09 -4.10 5.84
N MET A 25 8.03 -3.31 5.89
CA MET A 25 7.55 -2.66 7.12
C MET A 25 7.01 -3.69 8.13
N ARG A 26 6.32 -4.75 7.67
CA ARG A 26 5.88 -5.86 8.52
C ARG A 26 7.07 -6.55 9.20
N LYS A 27 8.15 -6.78 8.47
CA LYS A 27 9.39 -7.35 9.03
C LYS A 27 10.05 -6.43 10.05
N GLU A 28 10.03 -5.11 9.80
CA GLU A 28 10.59 -4.10 10.70
C GLU A 28 9.81 -3.99 12.02
N LEU A 29 8.49 -4.20 11.98
CA LEU A 29 7.63 -4.28 13.17
C LEU A 29 7.60 -5.67 13.83
N ASP A 30 8.41 -6.61 13.34
CA ASP A 30 8.45 -8.00 13.82
C ASP A 30 7.04 -8.61 13.90
N LEU A 31 6.26 -8.43 12.83
CA LEU A 31 4.91 -9.00 12.73
C LEU A 31 4.99 -10.48 12.36
N ASP A 32 4.16 -11.29 13.00
CA ASP A 32 4.01 -12.69 12.64
C ASP A 32 3.37 -12.84 11.25
N ILE A 33 3.54 -14.01 10.65
CA ILE A 33 2.93 -14.31 9.35
C ILE A 33 1.41 -14.27 9.40
N GLU A 34 0.81 -14.52 10.56
CA GLU A 34 -0.65 -14.52 10.74
C GLU A 34 -1.22 -13.14 11.06
N ASP A 35 -0.36 -12.21 11.53
CA ASP A 35 -0.77 -10.88 11.97
C ASP A 35 -1.46 -10.11 10.85
N ARG A 36 -2.57 -9.47 11.21
CA ARG A 36 -3.32 -8.58 10.33
C ARG A 36 -2.98 -7.13 10.65
N ILE A 37 -3.01 -6.28 9.63
CA ILE A 37 -2.69 -4.86 9.75
C ILE A 37 -3.80 -3.99 9.17
N GLU A 38 -3.88 -2.75 9.62
CA GLU A 38 -4.51 -1.67 8.87
C GLU A 38 -3.43 -0.88 8.16
N THR A 39 -3.66 -0.53 6.90
CA THR A 39 -2.71 0.19 6.05
C THR A 39 -3.30 1.53 5.64
N GLU A 40 -2.53 2.59 5.77
CA GLU A 40 -2.86 3.94 5.28
C GLU A 40 -1.81 4.38 4.27
N ILE A 41 -2.23 4.92 3.12
CA ILE A 41 -1.34 5.31 2.02
C ILE A 41 -1.61 6.74 1.57
N SER A 42 -0.56 7.54 1.46
CA SER A 42 -0.60 8.86 0.82
C SER A 42 -0.13 8.75 -0.62
N LEU A 43 -1.01 9.09 -1.56
CA LEU A 43 -0.79 9.08 -3.01
C LEU A 43 -1.65 10.19 -3.64
N ASN A 44 -1.26 10.64 -4.84
CA ASN A 44 -2.08 11.58 -5.61
C ASN A 44 -3.39 10.91 -6.08
N GLU A 45 -4.47 11.69 -6.19
CA GLU A 45 -5.81 11.20 -6.54
C GLU A 45 -5.86 10.41 -7.85
N ASP A 46 -5.14 10.86 -8.89
CA ASP A 46 -5.05 10.19 -10.18
C ASP A 46 -4.55 8.75 -10.07
N LYS A 47 -3.65 8.48 -9.12
CA LYS A 47 -3.06 7.15 -8.90
C LYS A 47 -3.93 6.29 -7.99
N ILE A 48 -4.68 6.90 -7.08
CA ILE A 48 -5.63 6.19 -6.23
C ILE A 48 -6.66 5.49 -7.11
N ASP A 49 -7.19 6.18 -8.12
CA ASP A 49 -8.16 5.61 -9.05
C ASP A 49 -7.62 4.41 -9.82
N LEU A 50 -6.36 4.48 -10.26
CA LEU A 50 -5.68 3.37 -10.93
C LEU A 50 -5.49 2.14 -10.02
N LEU A 51 -5.25 2.37 -8.72
CA LEU A 51 -5.01 1.31 -7.75
C LEU A 51 -6.28 0.63 -7.23
N LYS A 52 -7.48 1.18 -7.46
CA LYS A 52 -8.74 0.60 -6.97
C LYS A 52 -8.91 -0.88 -7.34
N LYS A 53 -8.52 -1.27 -8.56
CA LYS A 53 -8.58 -2.66 -9.05
C LYS A 53 -7.55 -3.60 -8.40
N TRP A 54 -6.55 -3.05 -7.74
CA TRP A 54 -5.44 -3.79 -7.12
C TRP A 54 -5.53 -3.87 -5.59
N LEU A 55 -6.53 -3.23 -4.98
CA LEU A 55 -6.67 -3.21 -3.51
C LEU A 55 -6.81 -4.62 -2.93
N ASP A 56 -7.56 -5.51 -3.58
CA ASP A 56 -7.72 -6.89 -3.13
C ASP A 56 -6.41 -7.67 -3.20
N TYR A 57 -5.63 -7.46 -4.27
CA TYR A 57 -4.30 -8.04 -4.41
C TYR A 57 -3.35 -7.54 -3.31
N ILE A 58 -3.27 -6.23 -3.12
CA ILE A 58 -2.40 -5.64 -2.09
C ILE A 58 -2.81 -6.13 -0.70
N SER A 59 -4.10 -6.11 -0.41
CA SER A 59 -4.69 -6.58 0.85
C SER A 59 -4.34 -8.03 1.13
N GLY A 60 -4.57 -8.92 0.17
CA GLY A 60 -4.28 -10.35 0.29
C GLY A 60 -2.80 -10.64 0.52
N GLU A 61 -1.93 -10.02 -0.28
CA GLU A 61 -0.48 -10.22 -0.17
C GLU A 61 0.10 -9.66 1.13
N THR A 62 -0.53 -8.65 1.75
CA THR A 62 0.00 -7.97 2.94
C THR A 62 -0.74 -8.29 4.23
N ARG A 63 -1.83 -9.07 4.15
CA ARG A 63 -2.79 -9.30 5.24
C ARG A 63 -3.33 -8.00 5.84
N SER A 64 -3.53 -7.00 4.98
CA SER A 64 -4.19 -5.76 5.39
C SER A 64 -5.70 -6.02 5.49
N ILE A 65 -6.34 -5.67 6.60
CA ILE A 65 -7.81 -5.75 6.74
C ILE A 65 -8.51 -4.49 6.19
N SER A 66 -7.77 -3.40 6.09
CA SER A 66 -8.19 -2.16 5.44
C SER A 66 -7.00 -1.51 4.74
N ILE A 67 -7.29 -0.82 3.64
CA ILE A 67 -6.35 0.06 2.95
C ILE A 67 -7.08 1.38 2.73
N ASP A 68 -6.66 2.42 3.44
CA ASP A 68 -7.24 3.75 3.37
C ASP A 68 -6.25 4.73 2.73
N PHE A 69 -6.75 5.61 1.86
CA PHE A 69 -5.93 6.68 1.30
C PHE A 69 -6.09 7.95 2.12
N LYS A 70 -4.98 8.51 2.61
CA LYS A 70 -4.96 9.70 3.47
C LYS A 70 -3.75 10.57 3.16
N ASP A 71 -3.92 11.89 3.23
CA ASP A 71 -2.83 12.85 3.05
C ASP A 71 -1.73 12.70 4.10
N THR A 72 -2.10 12.28 5.31
CA THR A 72 -1.17 12.05 6.43
C THR A 72 -1.39 10.67 7.04
N PRO A 73 -0.74 9.62 6.50
CA PRO A 73 -0.80 8.27 7.05
C PRO A 73 -0.22 8.21 8.47
N GLY A 74 -0.91 7.50 9.36
CA GLY A 74 -0.49 7.20 10.71
C GLY A 74 -0.40 5.70 10.97
N GLY A 75 0.11 5.31 12.15
CA GLY A 75 0.21 3.91 12.56
C GLY A 75 1.40 3.67 13.45
N ASP A 76 1.68 2.39 13.69
CA ASP A 76 2.82 1.94 14.52
C ASP A 76 4.15 2.18 13.78
N LEU A 77 4.14 2.10 12.44
CA LEU A 77 5.27 2.46 11.58
C LEU A 77 4.79 3.26 10.39
N VAL A 78 5.40 4.42 10.16
CA VAL A 78 5.13 5.28 9.01
C VAL A 78 6.44 5.56 8.26
N LYS A 79 6.47 5.31 6.95
CA LYS A 79 7.66 5.53 6.11
C LYS A 79 7.31 6.27 4.82
N SER A 80 8.20 7.16 4.40
CA SER A 80 8.17 7.78 3.08
C SER A 80 9.03 6.98 2.11
N TRP A 81 8.52 6.79 0.90
CA TRP A 81 9.15 6.03 -0.18
C TRP A 81 9.15 6.87 -1.45
N LYS A 82 10.31 6.95 -2.09
CA LYS A 82 10.45 7.56 -3.41
C LYS A 82 10.39 6.47 -4.49
N ILE A 83 9.44 6.59 -5.42
CA ILE A 83 9.25 5.68 -6.56
C ILE A 83 9.33 6.51 -7.84
N GLY A 84 10.49 6.48 -8.51
CA GLY A 84 10.79 7.42 -9.58
C GLY A 84 10.75 8.85 -9.07
N ASP A 85 9.89 9.69 -9.66
CA ASP A 85 9.67 11.08 -9.25
C ASP A 85 8.50 11.26 -8.27
N MET A 86 7.82 10.17 -7.91
CA MET A 86 6.74 10.17 -6.95
C MET A 86 7.24 9.97 -5.53
N GLU A 87 6.65 10.68 -4.59
CA GLU A 87 6.74 10.35 -3.17
C GLU A 87 5.42 9.73 -2.70
N MET A 88 5.54 8.65 -1.92
CA MET A 88 4.42 7.94 -1.31
C MET A 88 4.74 7.75 0.17
N LYS A 89 3.75 7.95 1.03
CA LYS A 89 3.87 7.63 2.46
C LYS A 89 2.99 6.44 2.79
N ILE A 90 3.51 5.49 3.54
CA ILE A 90 2.76 4.32 4.01
C ILE A 90 2.82 4.29 5.52
N GLY A 91 1.66 4.20 6.17
CA GLY A 91 1.50 3.86 7.57
C GLY A 91 0.92 2.47 7.71
N ILE A 92 1.46 1.66 8.63
CA ILE A 92 0.85 0.39 9.02
C ILE A 92 0.67 0.35 10.53
N ARG A 93 -0.39 -0.31 11.00
CA ARG A 93 -0.60 -0.63 12.41
C ARG A 93 -1.14 -2.03 12.57
N ARG A 94 -0.86 -2.69 13.70
CA ARG A 94 -1.46 -3.99 14.01
C ARG A 94 -2.98 -3.82 14.14
N ALA A 95 -3.73 -4.67 13.45
CA ALA A 95 -5.17 -4.73 13.64
C ALA A 95 -5.45 -5.27 15.05
N LYS A 96 -6.21 -4.53 15.86
CA LYS A 96 -6.63 -5.06 17.16
C LYS A 96 -7.61 -6.21 16.91
N GLY A 97 -7.22 -7.42 17.32
CA GLY A 97 -8.15 -8.55 17.36
C GLY A 97 -9.37 -8.16 18.17
N THR A 98 -10.55 -8.25 17.56
CA THR A 98 -11.82 -8.23 18.31
C THR A 98 -11.97 -9.55 19.04
#